data_AF-A0A024U5W8-F1
#
_entry.id   AF-A0A024U5W8-F1
#
_cell.length_a   1.000
_cell.length_b   1.000
_cell.length_c   1.000
_cell.angle_alpha   90.00
_cell.angle_beta   90.00
_cell.angle_gamma   90.00
#
_symmetry.space_group_name_H-M   'P 1'
#
loop_
_entity.id
_entity.type
_entity.pdbx_description
1 polymer ?
#
loop_
_entity_poly.entity_id
_entity_poly.type
_entity_poly.pdbx_seq_one_letter_code
_entity_poly.pdbx_strand_id
1 'polypeptide(L)'
;MWRAFSIVAPSVQLDPDVGFHARVRTYPLSVKPDGLISPQTIMHLFGDYYENTTFDLTKGVAAGPFHDPVRYSNVMNVTGGWERAFSIHRTVHSFVLQTRPHLPDAIGGIAWYGQGVPADTVYFPISV
;
A
#
# COMPACT_ATOMS: atom_id res chain seq x y z
N MET A 1 4.69 -4.93 -5.15
CA MET A 1 4.57 -6.29 -4.59
C MET A 1 5.44 -6.43 -3.35
N TRP A 2 6.77 -6.27 -3.48
CA TRP A 2 7.72 -6.29 -2.36
C TRP A 2 7.21 -5.62 -1.07
N ARG A 3 6.82 -4.35 -1.15
CA ARG A 3 6.45 -3.56 0.03
C ARG A 3 5.26 -4.15 0.80
N ALA A 4 4.28 -4.71 0.10
CA ALA A 4 3.15 -5.36 0.75
C ALA A 4 3.61 -6.59 1.55
N PHE A 5 4.48 -7.41 0.95
CA PHE A 5 5.04 -8.58 1.62
C PHE A 5 5.99 -8.21 2.76
N SER A 6 6.79 -7.15 2.64
CA SER A 6 7.66 -6.70 3.74
C SER A 6 6.86 -6.20 4.95
N ILE A 7 5.64 -5.71 4.75
CA ILE A 7 4.74 -5.29 5.83
C ILE A 7 4.10 -6.49 6.52
N VAL A 8 3.57 -7.46 5.75
CA VAL A 8 2.79 -8.59 6.32
C VAL A 8 3.63 -9.81 6.70
N ALA A 9 4.82 -9.95 6.09
CA ALA A 9 5.73 -11.07 6.27
C ALA A 9 7.20 -10.60 6.25
N PRO A 10 7.62 -9.68 7.15
CA PRO A 10 9.00 -9.20 7.22
C PRO A 10 10.03 -10.32 7.41
N SER A 11 9.66 -11.46 8.02
CA SER A 11 10.54 -12.62 8.21
C SER A 11 11.10 -13.21 6.91
N VAL A 12 10.40 -13.02 5.78
CA VAL A 12 10.80 -13.55 4.47
C VAL A 12 12.00 -12.79 3.88
N GLN A 13 12.24 -11.54 4.31
CA GLN A 13 13.38 -10.71 3.89
C GLN A 13 13.55 -10.65 2.37
N LEU A 14 12.48 -10.29 1.67
CA LEU A 14 12.51 -10.17 0.21
C LEU A 14 13.39 -9.00 -0.23
N ASP A 15 14.14 -9.23 -1.31
CA ASP A 15 14.97 -8.22 -1.96
C ASP A 15 14.08 -7.16 -2.66
N PRO A 16 14.22 -5.86 -2.35
CA PRO A 16 13.47 -4.81 -3.04
C PRO A 16 13.84 -4.62 -4.51
N ASP A 17 15.05 -5.02 -4.92
CA ASP A 17 15.62 -4.68 -6.24
C ASP A 17 15.25 -5.72 -7.32
N VAL A 18 14.22 -6.53 -7.10
CA VAL A 18 13.77 -7.55 -8.07
C VAL A 18 12.36 -7.26 -8.60
N GLY A 19 11.94 -8.02 -9.62
CA GLY A 19 10.57 -8.00 -10.12
C GLY A 19 10.26 -6.98 -11.22
N PHE A 20 11.22 -6.15 -11.64
CA PHE A 20 11.10 -5.31 -12.84
C PHE A 20 11.60 -6.00 -14.12
N HIS A 21 12.41 -7.07 -13.99
CA HIS A 21 13.06 -7.73 -15.12
C HIS A 21 12.44 -9.10 -15.44
N ALA A 22 11.90 -9.27 -16.65
CA ALA A 22 11.18 -10.49 -17.05
C ALA A 22 12.02 -11.79 -17.02
N ARG A 23 13.35 -11.67 -17.13
CA ARG A 23 14.28 -12.81 -17.15
C ARG A 23 14.89 -13.16 -15.79
N VAL A 24 14.63 -12.35 -14.75
CA VAL A 24 15.12 -12.60 -13.39
C VAL A 24 13.96 -13.14 -12.57
N ARG A 25 14.25 -14.09 -11.66
CA ARG A 25 13.23 -14.65 -10.76
C ARG A 25 12.60 -13.52 -9.95
N THR A 26 11.27 -13.44 -9.97
CA THR A 26 10.49 -12.40 -9.28
C THR A 26 9.94 -12.91 -7.94
N TYR A 27 9.23 -12.03 -7.23
CA TYR A 27 8.53 -12.32 -5.98
C TYR A 27 7.60 -13.54 -6.09
N PRO A 28 7.40 -14.29 -5.00
CA PRO A 28 6.38 -15.34 -4.97
C PRO A 28 4.99 -14.74 -5.22
N LEU A 29 4.07 -15.55 -5.75
CA LEU A 29 2.67 -15.13 -5.94
C LEU A 29 2.00 -14.76 -4.60
N SER A 30 2.33 -15.50 -3.54
CA SER A 30 1.77 -15.32 -2.21
C SER A 30 2.83 -15.59 -1.14
N VAL A 31 2.69 -14.93 0.01
CA VAL A 31 3.45 -15.21 1.22
C VAL A 31 2.51 -15.55 2.36
N LYS A 32 2.96 -16.38 3.30
CA LYS A 32 2.26 -16.56 4.56
C LYS A 32 2.59 -15.37 5.45
N PRO A 33 1.59 -14.60 5.94
CA PRO A 33 1.86 -13.54 6.90
C PRO A 33 2.48 -14.06 8.20
N ASP A 34 3.32 -13.24 8.82
CA ASP A 34 3.97 -13.58 10.10
C ASP A 34 2.97 -13.58 11.26
N GLY A 35 1.85 -12.86 11.11
CA GLY A 35 0.78 -12.76 12.10
C GLY A 35 -0.60 -12.63 11.46
N LEU A 36 -1.63 -12.62 12.32
CA LEU A 36 -3.01 -12.40 11.87
C LEU A 36 -3.15 -10.99 11.30
N ILE A 37 -3.85 -10.88 10.17
CA ILE A 37 -4.05 -9.62 9.47
C ILE A 37 -5.44 -9.07 9.79
N SER A 38 -5.49 -7.84 10.30
CA SER A 38 -6.73 -7.11 10.52
C SER A 38 -7.09 -6.27 9.29
N PRO A 39 -8.37 -5.86 9.14
CA PRO A 39 -8.75 -4.90 8.10
C PRO A 39 -7.92 -3.61 8.18
N GLN A 40 -7.59 -3.14 9.39
CA GLN A 40 -6.78 -1.96 9.62
C GLN A 40 -5.37 -2.11 9.03
N THR A 41 -4.75 -3.28 9.15
CA THR A 41 -3.44 -3.54 8.52
C THR A 41 -3.51 -3.35 7.00
N ILE A 42 -4.59 -3.80 6.36
CA ILE A 42 -4.79 -3.60 4.91
C ILE A 42 -5.03 -2.12 4.58
N MET A 43 -5.81 -1.41 5.40
CA MET A 43 -6.03 0.03 5.25
C MET A 43 -4.72 0.82 5.34
N HIS A 44 -3.88 0.52 6.34
CA HIS A 44 -2.54 1.11 6.48
C HIS A 44 -1.66 0.79 5.29
N LEU A 45 -1.72 -0.45 4.77
CA LEU A 45 -0.99 -0.85 3.58
C LEU A 45 -1.42 -0.04 2.35
N PHE A 46 -2.70 0.29 2.19
CA PHE A 46 -3.13 1.19 1.11
C PHE A 46 -2.59 2.61 1.24
N GLY A 47 -2.39 3.08 2.47
CA GLY A 47 -1.82 4.40 2.78
C GLY A 47 -0.30 4.50 2.63
N ASP A 48 0.42 3.39 2.44
CA ASP A 48 1.88 3.38 2.51
C ASP A 48 2.57 4.02 1.30
N TYR A 49 3.65 4.76 1.60
CA TYR A 49 4.57 5.42 0.66
C TYR A 49 6.04 5.03 0.94
N TYR A 50 6.26 3.76 1.26
CA TYR A 50 7.59 3.16 1.48
C TYR A 50 8.35 3.72 2.69
N GLU A 51 7.64 4.20 3.71
CA GLU A 51 8.25 4.77 4.92
C GLU A 51 9.25 3.81 5.56
N ASN A 52 10.37 4.37 6.05
CA ASN A 52 11.47 3.64 6.67
C ASN A 52 12.21 2.67 5.74
N THR A 53 12.17 2.91 4.43
CA THR A 53 12.96 2.16 3.44
C THR A 53 13.91 3.08 2.68
N THR A 54 14.73 2.51 1.80
CA THR A 54 15.54 3.27 0.83
C THR A 54 14.69 4.01 -0.20
N PHE A 55 13.43 3.61 -0.38
CA PHE A 55 12.47 4.17 -1.35
C PHE A 55 11.49 5.16 -0.72
N ASP A 56 11.72 5.54 0.53
CA ASP A 56 10.85 6.39 1.32
C ASP A 56 10.60 7.75 0.64
N LEU A 57 9.35 7.98 0.24
CA LEU A 57 8.95 9.19 -0.49
C LEU A 57 8.82 10.42 0.42
N THR A 58 8.86 10.26 1.74
CA THR A 58 8.88 11.41 2.68
C THR A 58 10.25 12.07 2.77
N LYS A 59 11.27 11.49 2.10
CA LYS A 59 12.66 11.93 2.12
C LYS A 59 13.10 12.55 0.80
N GLY A 60 14.20 13.30 0.89
CA GLY A 60 14.86 13.92 -0.26
C GLY A 60 14.26 15.26 -0.67
N VAL A 61 14.89 15.90 -1.66
CA VAL A 61 14.54 17.25 -2.11
C VAL A 61 13.10 17.33 -2.63
N ALA A 62 12.63 16.26 -3.28
CA ALA A 62 11.28 16.21 -3.83
C ALA A 62 10.16 16.16 -2.77
N ALA A 63 10.47 15.78 -1.53
CA ALA A 63 9.51 15.80 -0.43
C ALA A 63 9.34 17.20 0.19
N GLY A 64 10.25 18.13 -0.13
CA GLY A 64 10.23 19.49 0.41
C GLY A 64 10.40 19.54 1.94
N PRO A 65 10.18 20.73 2.55
CA PRO A 65 10.34 20.92 4.00
C PRO A 65 9.25 20.26 4.85
N PHE A 66 8.16 19.80 4.23
CA PHE A 66 7.01 19.20 4.92
C PHE A 66 6.94 17.69 4.76
N HIS A 67 7.97 17.06 4.17
CA HIS A 67 8.05 15.61 3.99
C HIS A 67 6.88 15.02 3.17
N ASP A 68 6.40 15.77 2.16
CA ASP A 68 5.28 15.39 1.32
C ASP A 68 5.63 14.16 0.44
N PRO A 69 4.95 13.00 0.60
CA PRO A 69 5.20 11.81 -0.19
C PRO A 69 4.62 11.90 -1.61
N VAL A 70 3.78 12.88 -1.92
CA VAL A 70 3.10 12.98 -3.21
C VAL A 70 4.11 13.22 -4.33
N ARG A 71 3.99 12.43 -5.42
CA ARG A 71 4.77 12.59 -6.64
C ARG A 71 3.85 12.78 -7.84
N TYR A 72 4.05 13.87 -8.57
CA TYR A 72 3.36 14.17 -9.81
C TYR A 72 4.20 13.67 -10.99
N SER A 73 3.55 13.00 -11.96
CA SER A 73 4.19 12.64 -13.23
C SER A 73 4.57 13.90 -14.02
N ASN A 74 5.57 13.80 -14.90
CA ASN A 74 6.07 14.85 -15.79
C ASN A 74 7.16 15.77 -15.22
N VAL A 75 8.08 15.25 -14.41
CA VAL A 75 9.32 15.99 -14.13
C VAL A 75 10.14 16.03 -15.43
N MET A 76 10.12 17.19 -16.11
CA MET A 76 10.87 17.37 -17.34
C MET A 76 12.37 17.38 -17.03
N ASN A 77 13.17 16.74 -17.89
CA ASN A 77 14.64 16.78 -17.86
C ASN A 77 15.33 16.04 -16.70
N VAL A 78 14.66 15.07 -16.06
CA VAL A 78 15.30 14.16 -15.09
C VAL A 78 15.31 12.74 -15.64
N THR A 79 16.50 12.15 -15.72
CA THR A 79 16.66 10.75 -16.11
C THR A 79 16.32 9.86 -14.91
N GLY A 80 15.18 9.21 -14.95
CA GLY A 80 14.68 8.35 -13.86
C GLY A 80 13.29 8.78 -13.39
N GLY A 81 12.51 7.81 -12.93
CA GLY A 81 11.22 8.04 -12.27
C GLY A 81 11.33 7.93 -10.75
N TRP A 82 10.26 8.27 -10.05
CA TRP A 82 10.10 7.95 -8.64
C TRP A 82 9.39 6.59 -8.50
N GLU A 83 9.59 5.92 -7.36
CA GLU A 83 8.79 4.75 -7.03
C GLU A 83 7.30 5.09 -6.99
N ARG A 84 6.47 4.19 -7.50
CA ARG A 84 5.02 4.34 -7.44
C ARG A 84 4.50 3.82 -6.10
N ALA A 85 4.14 4.72 -5.19
CA ALA A 85 3.50 4.36 -3.91
C ALA A 85 2.13 3.68 -4.10
N PHE A 86 1.65 3.00 -3.04
CA PHE A 86 0.31 2.45 -3.01
C PHE A 86 -0.73 3.57 -2.96
N SER A 87 -0.51 4.52 -2.07
CA SER A 87 -1.29 5.75 -2.00
C SER A 87 -0.79 6.76 -3.04
N ILE A 88 -1.67 7.19 -3.94
CA ILE A 88 -1.36 8.21 -4.94
C ILE A 88 -2.46 9.27 -4.96
N HIS A 89 -2.11 10.52 -5.26
CA HIS A 89 -3.03 11.66 -5.36
C HIS A 89 -4.20 11.46 -6.34
N ARG A 90 -4.10 10.47 -7.24
CA ARG A 90 -5.14 10.14 -8.24
C ARG A 90 -6.13 9.08 -7.78
N THR A 91 -5.93 8.49 -6.60
CA THR A 91 -6.87 7.50 -6.08
C THR A 91 -8.18 8.20 -5.72
N VAL A 92 -9.28 7.75 -6.34
CA VAL A 92 -10.61 8.33 -6.12
C VAL A 92 -11.29 7.74 -4.89
N HIS A 93 -11.07 6.46 -4.62
CA HIS A 93 -11.58 5.75 -3.46
C HIS A 93 -10.78 4.46 -3.25
N SER A 94 -10.87 3.91 -2.05
CA SER A 94 -10.35 2.60 -1.69
C SER A 94 -11.33 1.87 -0.78
N PHE A 95 -11.33 0.55 -0.83
CA PHE A 95 -12.19 -0.24 0.03
C PHE A 95 -11.52 -1.54 0.49
N VAL A 96 -11.87 -1.97 1.70
CA VAL A 96 -11.51 -3.29 2.25
C VAL A 96 -12.81 -4.04 2.52
N LEU A 97 -12.99 -5.20 1.90
CA LEU A 97 -14.15 -6.05 2.12
C LEU A 97 -13.80 -7.10 3.18
N GLN A 98 -14.63 -7.18 4.22
CA GLN A 98 -14.47 -8.13 5.31
C GLN A 98 -15.71 -9.00 5.41
N THR A 99 -15.52 -10.31 5.35
CA THR A 99 -16.55 -11.32 5.62
C THR A 99 -16.34 -11.92 7.01
N ARG A 100 -17.37 -11.92 7.85
CA ARG A 100 -17.32 -12.44 9.23
C ARG A 100 -18.20 -13.68 9.35
N PRO A 101 -17.63 -14.90 9.19
CA PRO A 101 -18.41 -16.14 9.10
C PRO A 101 -19.07 -16.57 10.41
N HIS A 102 -18.70 -15.96 11.54
CA HIS A 102 -19.28 -16.22 12.85
C HIS A 102 -20.55 -15.39 13.12
N LEU A 103 -20.99 -14.57 12.16
CA LEU A 103 -22.20 -13.76 12.24
C LEU A 103 -23.21 -14.21 11.17
N PRO A 104 -24.52 -13.92 11.35
CA PRO A 104 -25.53 -14.17 10.33
C PRO A 104 -25.23 -13.46 9.01
N ASP A 105 -25.59 -14.09 7.88
CA ASP A 105 -25.37 -13.56 6.52
C ASP A 105 -25.79 -12.09 6.37
N ALA A 106 -26.93 -11.70 6.93
CA ALA A 106 -27.48 -10.35 6.84
C ALA A 106 -26.61 -9.24 7.49
N ILE A 107 -25.64 -9.60 8.34
CA ILE A 107 -24.73 -8.66 9.01
C ILE A 107 -23.26 -9.11 8.94
N GLY A 108 -22.97 -10.19 8.23
CA GLY A 108 -21.63 -10.78 8.16
C GLY A 108 -20.65 -9.95 7.33
N GLY A 109 -21.16 -9.20 6.35
CA GLY A 109 -20.38 -8.35 5.45
C GLY A 109 -20.13 -6.95 5.99
N ILE A 110 -18.89 -6.47 5.85
CA ILE A 110 -18.53 -5.06 6.01
C ILE A 110 -17.69 -4.62 4.82
N ALA A 111 -18.10 -3.53 4.17
CA ALA A 111 -17.26 -2.76 3.26
C ALA A 111 -16.70 -1.55 4.00
N TRP A 112 -15.41 -1.56 4.29
CA TRP A 112 -14.70 -0.41 4.82
C TRP A 112 -14.36 0.51 3.66
N TYR A 113 -15.00 1.67 3.56
CA TYR A 113 -14.86 2.58 2.42
C TYR A 113 -14.09 3.84 2.82
N GLY A 114 -13.12 4.24 1.99
CA GLY A 114 -12.39 5.50 2.10
C GLY A 114 -12.55 6.32 0.82
N GLN A 115 -13.01 7.56 0.94
CA GLN A 115 -13.09 8.49 -0.19
C GLN A 115 -11.75 9.20 -0.37
N GLY A 116 -11.25 9.22 -1.61
CA GLY A 116 -10.02 9.92 -1.98
C GLY A 116 -8.75 9.09 -1.77
N VAL A 117 -7.69 9.78 -1.40
CA VAL A 117 -6.34 9.23 -1.27
C VAL A 117 -6.25 8.39 0.00
N PRO A 118 -5.84 7.10 -0.06
CA PRO A 118 -5.84 6.19 1.09
C PRO A 118 -5.04 6.66 2.29
N ALA A 119 -3.98 7.44 2.08
CA ALA A 119 -3.16 7.97 3.17
C ALA A 119 -3.83 9.13 3.93
N ASP A 120 -4.69 9.89 3.25
CA ASP A 120 -5.32 11.10 3.79
C ASP A 120 -6.80 10.87 4.13
N THR A 121 -7.28 9.62 3.99
CA THR A 121 -8.67 9.25 4.18
C THR A 121 -8.90 8.50 5.48
N VAL A 122 -10.14 8.51 5.94
CA VAL A 122 -10.62 7.68 7.05
C VAL A 122 -11.58 6.66 6.49
N TYR A 123 -11.34 5.38 6.81
CA TYR A 123 -12.24 4.30 6.41
C TYR A 123 -13.44 4.23 7.33
N PHE A 124 -14.64 4.31 6.78
CA PHE A 124 -15.87 4.10 7.53
C PHE A 124 -16.52 2.75 7.14
N PRO A 125 -17.07 2.00 8.11
CA PRO A 125 -17.69 0.71 7.85
C PRO A 125 -19.10 0.88 7.28
N ILE A 126 -19.38 0.20 6.17
CA ILE A 126 -20.72 0.06 5.58
C ILE A 126 -21.13 -1.41 5.67
N SER A 127 -22.31 -1.69 6.22
CA SER A 127 -22.88 -3.04 6.20
C SER A 127 -23.28 -3.40 4.77
N VAL A 128 -22.88 -4.58 4.29
CA VAL A 128 -23.16 -5.08 2.93
C VAL A 128 -23.67 -6.51 2.96
#